data_AF-A0A924CQA3-F1
#
_entry.id   AF-A0A924CQA3-F1
#
_cell.length_a   1.000
_cell.length_b   1.000
_cell.length_c   1.000
_cell.angle_alpha   90.00
_cell.angle_beta   90.00
_cell.angle_gamma   90.00
#
_symmetry.space_group_name_H-M   'P 1'
#
loop_
_entity.id
_entity.type
_entity.pdbx_description
1 polymer ?
#
loop_
_entity_poly.entity_id
_entity_poly.type
_entity_poly.pdbx_seq_one_letter_code
_entity_poly.pdbx_strand_id
1 'polypeptide(L)' 'MQPEQQQRIMGYFIEEAKDHLNTIEQGLLNLQGTLDDSEMVNEVFRAAHSVKGG' A
#
# COMPACT_ATOMS: atom_id res chain seq x y z
N MET A 1 -26.29 -5.08 -4.49
CA MET A 1 -25.23 -6.01 -4.05
C MET A 1 -25.73 -6.73 -2.81
N GLN A 2 -25.52 -8.04 -2.68
CA GLN A 2 -25.86 -8.73 -1.44
C GLN A 2 -24.93 -8.23 -0.31
N PRO A 3 -25.42 -8.01 0.93
CA PRO A 3 -24.61 -7.45 2.03
C PRO A 3 -23.29 -8.20 2.28
N GLU A 4 -23.30 -9.52 2.15
CA GLU A 4 -22.12 -10.37 2.30
C GLU A 4 -21.04 -10.12 1.26
N GLN A 5 -21.43 -9.79 0.01
CA GLN A 5 -20.49 -9.47 -1.05
C GLN A 5 -19.77 -8.14 -0.77
N GLN A 6 -20.48 -7.15 -0.23
CA GLN A 6 -19.89 -5.87 0.15
C GLN A 6 -18.90 -6.03 1.32
N GLN A 7 -19.24 -6.85 2.32
CA GLN A 7 -18.31 -7.19 3.41
C GLN A 7 -17.04 -7.88 2.90
N ARG A 8 -17.14 -8.82 1.95
CA ARG A 8 -15.97 -9.46 1.36
C ARG A 8 -15.08 -8.47 0.61
N ILE A 9 -15.67 -7.61 -0.23
CA ILE A 9 -14.93 -6.58 -0.97
C ILE A 9 -14.20 -5.63 -0.01
N MET A 10 -14.88 -5.19 1.05
CA MET A 10 -14.27 -4.33 2.07
C MET A 10 -13.12 -5.06 2.79
N GLY A 11 -13.27 -6.34 3.08
CA GLY A 11 -12.20 -7.16 3.66
C GLY A 11 -10.96 -7.21 2.77
N TYR A 12 -11.13 -7.46 1.47
CA TYR A 12 -10.01 -7.46 0.52
C TYR A 12 -9.32 -6.10 0.43
N PHE A 13 -10.10 -5.02 0.35
CA PHE A 13 -9.56 -3.67 0.32
C PHE A 13 -8.72 -3.35 1.57
N ILE A 14 -9.21 -3.73 2.76
CA ILE A 14 -8.48 -3.50 4.01
C ILE A 14 -7.16 -4.27 4.04
N GLU A 15 -7.14 -5.52 3.56
CA GLU A 15 -5.91 -6.31 3.49
C GLU A 15 -4.90 -5.72 2.49
N GLU A 16 -5.36 -5.33 1.29
CA GLU A 16 -4.50 -4.68 0.29
C GLU A 16 -3.93 -3.34 0.80
N ALA A 17 -4.75 -2.55 1.49
CA ALA A 17 -4.31 -1.30 2.09
C ALA A 17 -3.23 -1.53 3.16
N LYS A 18 -3.34 -2.59 3.98
CA LYS A 18 -2.31 -2.94 4.96
C LYS A 18 -1.00 -3.33 4.28
N ASP A 19 -1.05 -4.10 3.20
CA ASP A 19 0.15 -4.49 2.46
C ASP A 19 0.88 -3.26 1.90
N HIS A 20 0.14 -2.31 1.31
CA HIS A 20 0.72 -1.06 0.85
C HIS A 20 1.26 -0.18 1.98
N LEU A 21 0.57 -0.10 3.12
CA LEU A 21 1.06 0.61 4.29
C LEU A 21 2.37 0.00 4.82
N ASN A 22 2.50 -1.33 4.81
CA ASN A 22 3.75 -2.01 5.17
C ASN A 22 4.88 -1.64 4.20
N THR A 23 4.63 -1.63 2.89
CA THR A 23 5.63 -1.18 1.90
C THR A 23 6.11 0.25 2.18
N ILE A 24 5.18 1.16 2.48
CA ILE A 24 5.50 2.55 2.82
C ILE A 24 6.33 2.60 4.11
N GLU A 25 5.92 1.89 5.16
CA GLU A 25 6.63 1.84 6.43
C GLU A 25 8.07 1.34 6.24
N GLN A 26 8.27 0.24 5.52
CA GLN A 26 9.62 -0.30 5.28
C GLN A 26 10.50 0.67 4.49
N GLY A 27 9.94 1.34 3.46
CA GLY A 27 10.66 2.37 2.72
C GLY A 27 11.05 3.56 3.60
N LEU A 28 10.20 3.97 4.54
CA LEU A 28 10.49 5.05 5.48
C LEU A 28 11.49 4.64 6.57
N LEU A 29 11.43 3.39 7.06
CA LEU A 29 12.41 2.88 8.03
C LEU A 29 13.81 2.78 7.42
N ASN A 30 13.90 2.45 6.13
CA ASN A 30 15.16 2.46 5.36
C ASN A 30 15.25 3.70 4.44
N LEU A 31 14.94 4.89 4.95
CA LEU A 31 14.80 6.09 4.10
C LEU A 31 16.05 6.42 3.30
N GLN A 32 17.25 6.32 3.90
CA GLN A 32 18.50 6.62 3.20
C GLN A 32 18.71 5.69 2.00
N GLY A 33 18.63 4.37 2.22
CA GLY A 33 18.76 3.39 1.13
C GLY A 33 17.65 3.50 0.10
N THR A 34 16.43 3.82 0.54
CA THR A 34 15.30 4.06 -0.37
C THR A 34 15.54 5.27 -1.27
N LEU A 35 16.10 6.36 -0.75
CA LEU A 35 16.38 7.57 -1.54
C LEU A 35 17.54 7.38 -2.53
N ASP A 36 18.46 6.46 -2.24
CA ASP A 36 19.58 6.11 -3.12
C ASP A 36 19.17 5.17 -4.26
N ASP A 37 17.97 4.56 -4.18
CA ASP A 37 17.42 3.65 -5.19
C ASP A 37 16.08 4.16 -5.76
N SER A 38 16.12 4.62 -7.01
CA SER A 38 14.93 5.12 -7.71
C SER A 38 13.80 4.08 -7.83
N GLU A 39 14.09 2.79 -7.85
CA GLU A 39 13.08 1.75 -7.90
C GLU A 39 12.32 1.67 -6.57
N MET A 40 13.04 1.72 -5.45
CA MET A 40 12.46 1.73 -4.11
C MET A 40 11.61 2.99 -3.88
N VAL A 41 12.08 4.17 -4.31
CA VAL A 41 11.25 5.40 -4.27
C VAL A 41 9.95 5.21 -5.04
N ASN A 42 10.02 4.67 -6.25
CA ASN A 42 8.84 4.44 -7.07
C ASN A 42 7.89 3.41 -6.46
N GLU A 43 8.42 2.39 -5.77
CA GLU A 43 7.62 1.41 -5.05
C GLU A 43 6.82 2.04 -3.92
N VAL A 44 7.46 2.84 -3.06
CA VAL A 44 6.79 3.60 -1.99
C VAL A 44 5.73 4.53 -2.56
N PHE A 45 6.03 5.23 -3.66
CA PHE A 45 5.08 6.11 -4.32
C PHE A 45 3.85 5.36 -4.85
N ARG A 46 4.05 4.22 -5.50
CA ARG A 46 2.95 3.37 -6.00
C ARG A 46 2.08 2.86 -4.86
N ALA A 47 2.68 2.38 -3.78
CA ALA A 47 1.95 1.92 -2.60
C ALA A 47 1.09 3.04 -2.00
N ALA A 48 1.65 4.24 -1.84
CA ALA A 48 0.89 5.41 -1.38
C ALA A 48 -0.25 5.79 -2.33
N HIS A 49 -0.02 5.70 -3.65
CA HIS A 49 -1.05 5.98 -4.64
C HIS A 49 -2.19 4.95 -4.61
N SER A 50 -1.87 3.66 -4.43
CA SER A 50 -2.88 2.60 -4.31
C SER A 50 -3.76 2.77 -3.07
N VAL A 51 -3.17 3.09 -1.91
CA VAL A 51 -3.94 3.38 -0.67
C VAL A 51 -4.92 4.54 -0.86
N LYS A 52 -4.51 5.58 -1.60
CA LYS A 52 -5.38 6.73 -1.92
C LYS A 52 -6.50 6.36 -2.92
N GLY A 53 -6.23 5.41 -3.82
CA GLY A 53 -7.10 5.08 -4.96
C GLY A 53 -8.19 4.05 -4.66
N GLY A 54 -7.99 3.18 -3.68
CA GLY A 54 -9.03 2.26 -3.22
C GLY A 54 -10.00 2.87 -2.22
#